data_AF-A0A376DPN3-F1
#
_entry.id   AF-A0A376DPN3-F1
#
_cell.length_a   1.000
_cell.length_b   1.000
_cell.length_c   1.000
_cell.angle_alpha   90.00
_cell.angle_beta   90.00
_cell.angle_gamma   90.00
#
_symmetry.space_group_name_H-M   'P 1'
#
loop_
_entity.id
_entity.type
_entity.pdbx_description
1 polymer ?
#
loop_
_entity_poly.entity_id
_entity_poly.type
_entity_poly.pdbx_seq_one_letter_code
_entity_poly.pdbx_strand_id
1 'polypeptide(L)'
;MEKIVFVKSDIRNYVKTVISEKIEKLKNFIEFTLEASRDIKKTPKYDSMREEMQEEIYQMQRQLGALNDLKRNMSKVLNNSTEMIQLGSLVITNKARFYISVSLGEFFF
;
A
#
# COMPACT_ATOMS: atom_id res chain seq x y z
N MET A 1 18.52 -1.92 -29.70
CA MET A 1 17.32 -1.85 -28.84
C MET A 1 17.46 -2.94 -27.80
N GLU A 2 17.76 -2.58 -26.56
CA GLU A 2 17.82 -3.55 -25.46
C GLU A 2 16.43 -4.18 -25.27
N LYS A 3 16.36 -5.52 -25.24
CA LYS A 3 15.12 -6.22 -24.88
C LYS A 3 14.88 -5.95 -23.40
N ILE A 4 13.84 -5.19 -23.06
CA ILE A 4 13.37 -5.07 -21.69
C ILE A 4 12.92 -6.46 -21.23
N VAL A 5 13.72 -7.09 -20.37
CA VAL A 5 13.40 -8.40 -19.79
C VAL A 5 12.58 -8.17 -18.53
N PHE A 6 11.30 -8.52 -18.57
CA PHE A 6 10.44 -8.46 -17.39
C PHE A 6 10.66 -9.70 -16.52
N VAL A 7 11.35 -9.51 -15.39
CA VAL A 7 11.58 -10.58 -14.44
C VAL A 7 10.47 -10.57 -13.38
N LYS A 8 9.67 -11.64 -13.35
CA LYS A 8 8.51 -11.79 -12.45
C LYS A 8 8.86 -11.62 -10.97
N SER A 9 10.05 -12.08 -10.55
CA SER A 9 10.53 -11.89 -9.17
C SER A 9 10.73 -10.43 -8.82
N ASP A 10 11.19 -9.63 -9.78
CA ASP A 10 11.58 -8.25 -9.55
C ASP A 10 10.33 -7.38 -9.44
N ILE A 11 9.33 -7.62 -10.31
CA ILE A 11 8.00 -7.02 -10.20
C ILE A 11 7.37 -7.37 -8.84
N ARG A 12 7.46 -8.64 -8.43
CA ARG A 12 6.94 -9.09 -7.13
C ARG A 12 7.62 -8.37 -5.97
N ASN A 13 8.93 -8.20 -6.02
CA ASN A 13 9.69 -7.51 -4.99
C ASN A 13 9.35 -6.01 -4.98
N TYR A 14 9.26 -5.38 -6.14
CA TYR A 14 8.81 -4.00 -6.28
C TYR A 14 7.44 -3.77 -5.62
N VAL A 15 6.45 -4.60 -5.94
CA VAL A 15 5.10 -4.51 -5.33
C VAL A 15 5.16 -4.61 -3.81
N LYS A 16 5.99 -5.52 -3.28
CA LYS A 16 6.19 -5.65 -1.82
C LYS A 16 6.83 -4.40 -1.21
N THR A 17 7.84 -3.84 -1.88
CA THR A 17 8.53 -2.62 -1.45
C THR A 17 7.55 -1.45 -1.42
N VAL A 18 6.80 -1.22 -2.50
CA VAL A 18 5.80 -0.14 -2.57
C VAL A 18 4.75 -0.25 -1.46
N ILE A 19 4.23 -1.45 -1.19
CA ILE A 19 3.28 -1.66 -0.09
C ILE A 19 3.93 -1.33 1.26
N SER A 20 5.18 -1.74 1.47
CA SER A 20 5.91 -1.53 2.72
C SER A 20 6.21 -0.05 2.95
N GLU A 21 6.66 0.67 1.92
CA GLU A 21 6.88 2.13 1.94
C GLU A 21 5.59 2.90 2.22
N LYS A 22 4.46 2.52 1.59
CA LYS A 22 3.15 3.13 1.87
C LYS A 22 2.72 2.91 3.33
N ILE A 23 2.96 1.72 3.89
CA ILE A 23 2.68 1.41 5.29
C ILE A 23 3.53 2.28 6.22
N GLU A 24 4.84 2.35 5.97
CA GLU A 24 5.76 3.13 6.80
C GLU A 24 5.42 4.62 6.75
N LYS A 25 5.21 5.17 5.55
CA LYS A 25 4.79 6.55 5.36
C LYS A 25 3.52 6.88 6.14
N LEU A 26 2.51 6.00 6.07
CA LEU A 26 1.24 6.22 6.77
C LEU A 26 1.38 6.09 8.30
N LYS A 27 2.23 5.18 8.79
CA LYS A 27 2.55 5.11 10.22
C LYS A 27 3.20 6.40 10.72
N ASN A 28 4.16 6.94 9.98
CA ASN A 28 4.82 8.20 10.32
C ASN A 28 3.81 9.36 10.36
N PHE A 29 2.85 9.41 9.42
CA PHE A 29 1.78 10.42 9.46
C PHE A 29 0.83 10.27 10.65
N ILE A 30 0.47 9.04 11.01
CA ILE A 30 -0.37 8.78 12.19
C ILE A 30 0.36 9.24 13.46
N GLU A 31 1.65 8.90 13.60
CA GLU A 31 2.46 9.30 14.75
C GLU A 31 2.60 10.82 14.84
N PHE A 32 2.94 11.47 13.72
CA PHE A 32 3.00 12.93 13.63
C PHE A 32 1.69 13.60 14.05
N THR A 33 0.55 13.08 13.57
CA THR A 33 -0.77 13.65 13.88
C THR A 33 -1.17 13.39 15.33
N LEU A 34 -0.80 12.22 15.88
CA LEU A 34 -1.00 11.91 17.30
C LEU A 34 -0.19 12.86 18.19
N GLU A 35 1.06 13.14 17.84
CA GLU A 35 1.91 14.08 18.56
C GLU A 35 1.31 15.49 18.53
N ALA A 36 0.96 15.99 17.34
CA ALA A 36 0.29 17.28 17.18
C ALA A 36 -1.04 17.38 17.96
N SER A 37 -1.80 16.28 18.06
CA SER A 37 -3.07 16.25 18.82
C SER A 37 -2.86 16.40 20.33
N ARG A 38 -1.69 15.99 20.85
CA ARG A 38 -1.37 16.07 22.30
C ARG A 38 -1.04 17.49 22.72
N ASP A 39 -0.52 18.30 21.80
CA ASP A 39 -0.17 19.71 22.04
C ASP A 39 -1.39 20.62 22.14
N ILE A 40 -2.57 20.15 21.70
CA ILE A 40 -3.81 20.92 21.79
C ILE A 40 -4.31 20.96 23.23
N LYS A 41 -4.52 22.18 23.74
CA LYS A 41 -5.07 22.42 25.08
C LYS A 41 -6.45 21.78 25.23
N LYS A 42 -6.65 21.06 26.34
CA LYS A 42 -7.92 20.43 26.71
C LYS A 42 -8.88 21.44 27.33
N THR A 43 -9.39 22.35 26.50
CA THR A 43 -10.40 23.35 26.90
C THR A 43 -11.49 23.43 25.85
N PRO A 44 -12.75 23.77 26.21
CA PRO A 44 -13.89 23.78 25.29
C PRO A 44 -13.66 24.55 23.98
N LYS A 45 -12.85 25.61 24.04
CA LYS A 45 -12.45 26.42 22.87
C LYS A 45 -11.84 25.59 21.73
N TYR A 46 -11.21 24.45 22.02
CA TYR A 46 -10.48 23.64 21.04
C TYR A 46 -11.13 22.28 20.77
N ASP A 47 -12.32 21.99 21.30
CA ASP A 47 -12.91 20.65 21.21
C ASP A 47 -13.22 20.24 19.75
N SER A 48 -13.73 21.16 18.92
CA SER A 48 -13.97 20.89 17.50
C SER A 48 -12.68 20.52 16.73
N MET A 49 -11.57 21.22 16.98
CA MET A 49 -10.28 20.87 16.37
C MET A 49 -9.78 19.50 16.83
N ARG A 50 -10.03 19.15 18.10
CA ARG A 50 -9.64 17.84 18.65
C ARG A 50 -10.47 16.72 18.01
N GLU A 51 -11.76 16.93 17.80
CA GLU A 51 -12.65 15.98 17.12
C GLU A 51 -12.18 15.73 15.68
N GLU A 52 -11.94 16.79 14.91
CA GLU A 52 -11.45 16.68 13.53
C GLU A 52 -10.13 15.90 13.45
N MET A 53 -9.17 16.18 14.33
CA MET A 53 -7.91 15.42 14.37
C MET A 53 -8.12 13.95 14.72
N GLN A 54 -9.06 13.62 15.61
CA GLN A 54 -9.37 12.22 15.92
C GLN A 54 -10.02 11.51 14.73
N GLU A 55 -10.91 12.19 13.99
CA GLU A 55 -11.49 11.65 12.76
C GLU A 55 -10.42 11.36 11.71
N GLU A 56 -9.48 12.28 11.50
CA GLU A 56 -8.34 12.08 10.59
C GLU A 56 -7.46 10.90 10.99
N ILE A 57 -7.12 10.80 12.29
CA ILE A 57 -6.38 9.63 12.83
C ILE A 57 -7.15 8.34 12.55
N TYR A 58 -8.46 8.32 12.76
CA TYR A 58 -9.30 7.15 12.49
C TYR A 58 -9.29 6.77 11.00
N GLN A 59 -9.41 7.74 10.08
CA GLN A 59 -9.35 7.45 8.64
C GLN A 59 -7.99 6.90 8.23
N MET A 60 -6.89 7.45 8.74
CA MET A 60 -5.55 6.94 8.48
C MET A 60 -5.37 5.52 9.03
N GLN A 61 -5.88 5.22 10.23
CA GLN A 61 -5.82 3.86 10.79
C GLN A 61 -6.61 2.86 9.93
N ARG A 62 -7.77 3.24 9.39
CA ARG A 62 -8.52 2.41 8.45
C ARG A 62 -7.72 2.14 7.16
N GLN A 63 -7.08 3.16 6.60
CA GLN A 63 -6.22 3.01 5.43
C GLN A 63 -5.01 2.10 5.72
N LEU A 64 -4.42 2.21 6.91
CA LEU A 64 -3.35 1.34 7.36
C LEU A 64 -3.80 -0.12 7.46
N GLY A 65 -5.03 -0.36 7.94
CA GLY A 65 -5.66 -1.67 7.93
C GLY A 65 -5.73 -2.28 6.52
N ALA A 66 -6.23 -1.50 5.55
CA ALA A 66 -6.32 -1.93 4.15
C ALA A 66 -4.93 -2.22 3.53
N LEU A 67 -3.91 -1.41 3.82
CA LEU A 67 -2.54 -1.67 3.37
C LEU A 67 -1.94 -2.94 3.99
N ASN A 68 -2.22 -3.21 5.27
CA ASN A 68 -1.80 -4.44 5.92
C ASN A 68 -2.52 -5.67 5.33
N ASP A 69 -3.79 -5.52 4.94
CA ASP A 69 -4.51 -6.55 4.20
C ASP A 69 -3.87 -6.84 2.84
N LEU A 70 -3.45 -5.79 2.10
CA LEU A 70 -2.69 -5.95 0.85
C LEU A 70 -1.38 -6.69 1.10
N LYS A 71 -0.61 -6.30 2.13
CA LYS A 71 0.65 -6.98 2.50
C LYS A 71 0.40 -8.47 2.82
N ARG A 72 -0.65 -8.77 3.58
CA ARG A 72 -1.04 -10.15 3.92
C ARG A 72 -1.50 -10.93 2.69
N ASN A 73 -2.25 -10.32 1.78
CA ASN A 73 -2.67 -10.99 0.55
C ASN A 73 -1.49 -11.20 -0.41
N MET A 74 -0.53 -10.26 -0.44
CA MET A 74 0.69 -10.37 -1.23
C MET A 74 1.60 -11.52 -0.77
N SER A 75 1.53 -11.95 0.50
CA SER A 75 2.27 -13.13 0.97
C SER A 75 1.76 -14.44 0.34
N LYS A 76 0.48 -14.48 -0.05
CA LYS A 76 -0.15 -15.61 -0.75
C LYS A 76 0.21 -15.65 -2.24
N VAL A 77 0.78 -14.56 -2.79
CA VAL A 77 1.22 -14.47 -4.18
C VAL A 77 2.57 -15.19 -4.32
N LEU A 78 2.53 -16.40 -4.88
CA LEU A 78 3.69 -17.27 -5.09
C LEU A 78 4.39 -16.97 -6.42
N ASN A 79 5.71 -17.22 -6.49
CA ASN A 79 6.52 -16.98 -7.68
C ASN A 79 6.71 -18.26 -8.52
N ASN A 80 5.68 -19.09 -8.63
CA ASN A 80 5.79 -20.40 -9.29
C ASN A 80 5.65 -20.27 -10.81
N SER A 81 6.24 -21.19 -11.58
CA SER A 81 5.91 -21.30 -13.01
C SER A 81 4.47 -21.78 -13.16
N THR A 82 3.72 -21.18 -14.08
CA THR A 82 2.28 -21.44 -14.24
C THR A 82 1.95 -21.52 -15.72
N GLU A 83 1.30 -22.60 -16.14
CA GLU A 83 0.81 -22.76 -17.52
C GLU A 83 -0.51 -22.01 -17.74
N MET A 84 -1.35 -21.93 -16.70
CA MET A 84 -2.59 -21.15 -16.68
C MET A 84 -2.42 -19.87 -15.87
N ILE A 85 -3.17 -18.82 -16.24
CA ILE A 85 -3.17 -17.53 -15.55
C ILE A 85 -3.77 -17.70 -14.15
N GLN A 86 -3.02 -17.29 -13.13
CA GLN A 86 -3.43 -17.32 -11.73
C GLN A 86 -2.75 -16.21 -10.91
N LEU A 87 -2.96 -16.23 -9.60
CA LEU A 87 -2.29 -15.31 -8.69
C LEU A 87 -0.76 -15.47 -8.78
N GLY A 88 -0.06 -14.37 -9.04
CA GLY A 88 1.37 -14.30 -9.27
C GLY A 88 1.77 -14.36 -10.74
N SER A 89 0.84 -14.54 -11.68
CA SER A 89 1.14 -14.58 -13.11
C SER A 89 1.47 -13.19 -13.67
N LEU A 90 2.49 -13.14 -14.53
CA LEU A 90 2.80 -12.01 -15.39
C LEU A 90 2.16 -12.27 -16.76
N VAL A 91 1.17 -11.46 -17.13
CA VAL A 91 0.42 -11.58 -18.37
C VAL A 91 0.82 -10.44 -19.30
N ILE A 92 1.43 -10.76 -20.42
CA ILE A 92 1.84 -9.79 -21.43
C ILE A 92 0.89 -9.95 -22.62
N THR A 93 0.17 -8.89 -22.94
CA THR A 93 -0.69 -8.82 -24.13
C THR A 93 -0.12 -7.82 -25.13
N ASN A 94 -0.75 -7.70 -26.30
CA ASN A 94 -0.41 -6.68 -27.29
C ASN A 94 -0.74 -5.25 -26.85
N LYS A 95 -1.61 -5.06 -25.84
CA LYS A 95 -2.06 -3.73 -25.39
C LYS A 95 -1.49 -3.32 -24.04
N ALA A 96 -1.39 -4.27 -23.13
CA ALA A 96 -1.02 -4.00 -21.74
C ALA A 96 -0.30 -5.19 -21.11
N ARG A 97 0.35 -4.92 -19.98
CA ARG A 97 1.02 -5.91 -19.15
C ARG A 97 0.38 -5.89 -17.78
N PHE A 98 0.07 -7.08 -17.26
CA PHE A 98 -0.61 -7.24 -15.99
C PHE A 98 0.20 -8.14 -15.08
N TYR A 99 0.30 -7.76 -13.82
CA TYR A 99 0.79 -8.61 -12.77
C TYR A 99 -0.37 -8.96 -11.83
N ILE A 100 -0.88 -10.19 -11.96
CA ILE A 100 -2.07 -10.64 -11.24
C ILE A 100 -1.68 -10.88 -9.78
N SER A 101 -1.98 -9.94 -8.89
CA SER A 101 -1.52 -10.00 -7.49
C SER A 101 -2.53 -9.39 -6.53
N VAL A 102 -2.25 -8.20 -6.01
CA VAL A 102 -3.12 -7.45 -5.11
C VAL A 102 -3.59 -6.16 -5.79
N SER A 103 -4.62 -5.52 -5.24
CA SER A 103 -5.16 -4.27 -5.78
C SER A 103 -4.28 -3.06 -5.47
N LEU A 104 -3.06 -3.04 -6.04
CA LEU A 104 -2.12 -1.91 -5.95
C LEU A 104 -2.42 -0.82 -6.99
N GLY A 105 -3.14 -1.17 -8.07
CA GLY A 105 -3.38 -0.27 -9.20
C GLY A 105 -2.23 -0.26 -10.21
N GLU A 106 -2.18 0.80 -11.02
CA GLU A 106 -1.12 1.01 -12.00
C GLU A 106 0.19 1.43 -11.32
N PHE A 107 1.31 0.94 -11.83
CA PHE A 107 2.64 1.32 -11.39
C PHE A 107 3.63 1.27 -12.54
N PHE A 108 4.71 2.04 -12.40
CA PHE A 108 5.82 2.08 -13.36
C PHE A 108 6.98 1.26 -12.79
N PHE A 109 7.41 0.23 -13.54
CA PHE A 109 8.46 -0.72 -13.20
C PHE A 109 9.44 -0.86 -14.35
#